data_AF-A0A316LZU4-F1
#
_entry.id   AF-A0A316LZU4-F1
#
_cell.length_a   1.000
_cell.length_b   1.000
_cell.length_c   1.000
_cell.angle_alpha   90.00
_cell.angle_beta   90.00
_cell.angle_gamma   90.00
#
_symmetry.space_group_name_H-M   'P 1'
#
loop_
_entity.id
_entity.type
_entity.pdbx_description
1 polymer ?
#
loop_
_entity_poly.entity_id
_entity_poly.type
_entity_poly.pdbx_seq_one_letter_code
_entity_poly.pdbx_strand_id
1 'polypeptide(L)'
;MKRAMVYNIQHFSLHDGSGIRTTIFLKGCSLHCAWCHNPESISSQMQILFDAQKCIGCGACAKVCRAGAQQMEEQSIHRYEAAKCVQCGACTEVCYAGAMERCGQWKSQSELLEEGIR
;
A
#
# COMPACT_ATOMS: atom_id res chain seq x y z
N MET A 1 -11.34 11.86 -17.18
CA MET A 1 -10.14 12.38 -16.48
C MET A 1 -9.07 11.30 -16.44
N LYS A 2 -7.82 11.60 -16.84
CA LYS A 2 -6.70 10.64 -16.76
C LYS A 2 -6.23 10.52 -15.30
N ARG A 3 -6.07 9.30 -14.80
CA ARG A 3 -5.61 8.97 -13.45
C ARG A 3 -4.67 7.77 -13.48
N ALA A 4 -3.76 7.68 -12.50
CA ALA A 4 -2.86 6.55 -12.33
C ALA A 4 -2.91 6.04 -10.88
N MET A 5 -2.61 4.75 -10.71
CA MET A 5 -2.50 4.12 -9.39
C MET A 5 -1.06 4.25 -8.91
N VAL A 6 -0.84 5.05 -7.88
CA VAL A 6 0.49 5.41 -7.37
C VAL A 6 0.68 4.75 -6.01
N TYR A 7 1.78 4.02 -5.81
CA TYR A 7 2.05 3.40 -4.50
C TYR A 7 3.10 4.14 -3.68
N ASN A 8 3.94 4.96 -4.33
CA ASN A 8 4.93 5.78 -3.63
C ASN A 8 5.27 7.03 -4.44
N ILE A 9 5.62 8.11 -3.74
CA ILE A 9 6.21 9.32 -4.33
C ILE A 9 7.42 9.65 -3.47
N GLN A 10 8.60 9.67 -4.08
CA GLN A 10 9.83 10.03 -3.41
C GLN A 10 10.35 11.36 -3.96
N HIS A 11 10.20 12.41 -3.16
CA HIS A 11 10.86 13.70 -3.41
C HIS A 11 12.36 13.55 -3.12
N PHE A 12 13.19 14.31 -3.85
CA PHE A 12 14.66 14.33 -3.70
C PHE A 12 15.37 12.97 -3.91
N SER A 13 14.86 12.11 -4.81
CA SER A 13 15.57 10.89 -5.18
C SER A 13 16.89 11.21 -5.89
N LEU A 14 17.98 10.64 -5.36
CA LEU A 14 19.35 10.73 -5.88
C LEU A 14 19.75 9.48 -6.68
N HIS A 15 19.00 8.39 -6.54
CA HIS A 15 19.40 7.06 -7.03
C HIS A 15 18.66 6.64 -8.31
N ASP A 16 17.45 7.16 -8.55
CA ASP A 16 16.60 6.76 -9.68
C ASP A 16 16.78 7.66 -10.92
N GLY A 17 18.01 8.13 -11.19
CA GLY A 17 18.35 8.94 -12.36
C GLY A 17 19.46 9.97 -12.09
N SER A 18 19.68 10.90 -13.03
CA SER A 18 20.74 11.95 -12.96
C SER A 18 20.28 13.29 -12.34
N GLY A 19 20.90 13.75 -11.24
CA GLY A 19 20.54 15.02 -10.55
C GLY A 19 19.67 14.82 -9.29
N ILE A 20 18.85 15.79 -8.91
CA ILE A 20 17.82 15.65 -7.86
C ILE A 20 16.45 15.62 -8.55
N ARG A 21 15.57 14.66 -8.21
CA ARG A 21 14.22 14.59 -8.80
C ARG A 21 13.17 14.06 -7.85
N THR A 22 11.93 14.21 -8.26
CA THR A 22 10.79 13.49 -7.69
C THR A 22 10.52 12.24 -8.53
N THR A 23 10.55 11.07 -7.89
CA THR A 23 10.22 9.79 -8.52
C THR A 23 8.82 9.37 -8.12
N ILE A 24 7.96 9.14 -9.11
CA ILE A 24 6.56 8.73 -8.92
C ILE A 24 6.45 7.24 -9.28
N PHE A 25 6.17 6.41 -8.29
CA PHE A 25 6.10 4.97 -8.46
C PHE A 25 4.67 4.50 -8.73
N LEU A 26 4.48 3.87 -9.89
CA LEU A 26 3.18 3.40 -10.36
C LEU A 26 2.98 1.92 -10.07
N LYS A 27 1.72 1.53 -9.85
CA LYS A 27 1.29 0.13 -9.78
C LYS A 27 1.02 -0.42 -11.19
N GLY A 28 1.11 -1.73 -11.35
CA GLY A 28 0.96 -2.44 -12.62
C GLY A 28 2.28 -2.66 -13.37
N CYS A 29 3.38 -2.92 -12.67
CA CYS A 29 4.63 -3.31 -13.30
C CYS A 29 4.41 -4.57 -14.16
N SER A 30 4.70 -4.48 -15.46
CA SER A 30 4.53 -5.61 -16.39
C SER A 30 5.61 -6.68 -16.28
N LEU A 31 6.66 -6.40 -15.50
CA LEU A 31 7.76 -7.32 -15.26
C LEU A 31 7.47 -8.21 -14.04
N HIS A 32 7.98 -9.44 -14.11
CA HIS A 32 7.91 -10.42 -13.02
C HIS A 32 9.32 -10.94 -12.72
N CYS A 33 10.20 -10.02 -12.30
CA CYS A 33 11.59 -10.32 -12.02
C CYS A 33 11.71 -11.39 -10.92
N ALA A 34 12.66 -12.32 -11.07
CA ALA A 34 12.90 -13.39 -10.09
C ALA A 34 13.22 -12.86 -8.68
N TRP A 35 13.85 -11.68 -8.60
CA TRP A 35 14.12 -10.96 -7.36
C TRP A 35 13.51 -9.55 -7.44
N CYS A 36 12.18 -9.48 -7.36
CA CYS A 36 11.49 -8.20 -7.42
C CYS A 36 11.81 -7.35 -6.18
N HIS A 37 12.33 -6.14 -6.40
CA HIS A 37 12.59 -5.18 -5.31
C HIS A 37 11.30 -4.50 -4.81
N ASN A 38 10.28 -4.44 -5.67
CA ASN A 38 9.00 -3.79 -5.40
C ASN A 38 7.83 -4.72 -5.79
N PRO A 39 7.64 -5.87 -5.13
CA PRO A 39 6.57 -6.81 -5.45
C PRO A 39 5.17 -6.18 -5.32
N GLU A 40 5.02 -5.18 -4.47
CA GLU A 40 3.81 -4.39 -4.30
C GLU A 40 3.41 -3.58 -5.56
N SER A 41 4.34 -3.37 -6.49
CA SER A 41 4.07 -2.67 -7.75
C SER A 41 3.47 -3.57 -8.83
N ILE A 42 3.54 -4.90 -8.70
CA ILE A 42 3.12 -5.85 -9.76
C ILE A 42 1.61 -5.78 -10.00
N SER A 43 0.82 -5.87 -8.93
CA SER A 43 -0.64 -5.73 -9.04
C SER A 43 -0.98 -4.30 -9.44
N SER A 44 -1.89 -4.13 -10.41
CA SER A 44 -2.45 -2.83 -10.77
C SER A 44 -3.53 -2.34 -9.81
N GLN A 45 -4.01 -3.20 -8.91
CA GLN A 45 -5.07 -2.90 -7.95
C GLN A 45 -4.50 -2.39 -6.63
N MET A 46 -5.22 -1.50 -5.94
CA MET A 46 -4.86 -1.11 -4.57
C MET A 46 -4.77 -2.35 -3.68
N GLN A 47 -3.81 -2.41 -2.78
CA GLN A 47 -3.70 -3.52 -1.83
C GLN A 47 -3.62 -2.98 -0.40
N ILE A 48 -4.11 -3.77 0.54
CA ILE A 48 -3.81 -3.56 1.95
C ILE A 48 -2.56 -4.36 2.26
N LEU A 49 -1.51 -3.70 2.73
CA LEU A 49 -0.30 -4.35 3.22
C LEU A 49 -0.43 -4.57 4.71
N PHE A 50 0.12 -5.69 5.18
CA PHE A 50 0.20 -6.04 6.59
C PHE A 50 1.66 -6.28 6.97
N ASP A 51 2.15 -5.51 7.93
CA ASP A 51 3.46 -5.67 8.54
C ASP A 51 3.31 -6.31 9.92
N ALA A 52 3.63 -7.60 10.00
CA ALA A 52 3.54 -8.36 11.23
C ALA A 52 4.48 -7.83 12.34
N GLN A 53 5.60 -7.19 11.99
CA GLN A 53 6.55 -6.68 12.98
C GLN A 53 6.02 -5.46 13.73
N LYS A 54 5.13 -4.69 13.09
CA LYS A 54 4.46 -3.54 13.71
C LYS A 54 3.18 -3.93 14.46
N CYS A 55 2.68 -5.16 14.28
CA CYS A 55 1.40 -5.55 14.84
C CYS A 55 1.48 -5.74 16.37
N ILE A 56 0.59 -5.09 17.10
CA ILE A 56 0.49 -5.23 18.57
C ILE A 56 -0.65 -6.16 19.02
N GLY A 57 -1.31 -6.87 18.09
CA GLY A 57 -2.35 -7.84 18.41
C GLY A 57 -3.65 -7.28 19.00
N CYS A 58 -3.95 -5.99 18.84
CA CYS A 58 -5.12 -5.36 19.50
C CYS A 58 -6.49 -5.71 18.89
N GLY A 59 -6.52 -6.28 17.67
CA GLY A 59 -7.75 -6.71 17.00
C GLY A 59 -8.68 -5.61 16.48
N ALA A 60 -8.27 -4.33 16.51
CA ALA A 60 -9.09 -3.22 16.00
C ALA A 60 -9.44 -3.39 14.50
N CYS A 61 -8.47 -3.82 13.69
CA CYS A 61 -8.66 -4.09 12.26
C CYS A 61 -9.69 -5.20 11.99
N ALA A 62 -9.69 -6.27 12.79
CA ALA A 62 -10.63 -7.39 12.66
C ALA A 62 -12.07 -6.95 12.96
N LYS A 63 -12.28 -6.14 14.00
CA LYS A 63 -13.60 -5.61 14.39
C LYS A 63 -14.28 -4.78 13.30
N VAL A 64 -13.50 -4.06 12.49
CA VAL A 64 -14.05 -3.22 11.40
C VAL A 64 -14.10 -3.94 10.05
N CYS A 65 -13.51 -5.14 9.93
CA CYS A 65 -13.40 -5.85 8.65
C CYS A 65 -14.69 -6.59 8.30
N ARG A 66 -15.58 -5.93 7.55
CA ARG A 66 -16.86 -6.52 7.09
C ARG A 66 -16.68 -7.73 6.15
N ALA A 67 -15.56 -7.80 5.45
CA ALA A 67 -15.27 -8.90 4.52
C ALA A 67 -14.64 -10.13 5.19
N GLY A 68 -14.38 -10.07 6.51
CA GLY A 68 -13.74 -11.17 7.24
C GLY A 68 -12.30 -11.46 6.82
N ALA A 69 -11.63 -10.51 6.17
CA ALA A 69 -10.25 -10.64 5.70
C ALA A 69 -9.21 -10.42 6.82
N GLN A 70 -9.53 -9.62 7.84
CA GLN A 70 -8.70 -9.43 9.02
C GLN A 70 -9.28 -10.25 10.16
N GLN A 71 -8.50 -11.14 10.76
CA GLN A 71 -8.94 -12.05 11.81
C GLN A 71 -7.95 -12.06 12.96
N MET A 72 -8.47 -12.31 14.16
CA MET A 72 -7.66 -12.55 15.35
C MET A 72 -7.84 -14.02 15.75
N GLU A 73 -6.72 -14.71 15.90
CA GLU A 73 -6.66 -16.06 16.45
C GLU A 73 -6.36 -15.99 17.95
N GLU A 74 -6.16 -17.16 18.56
CA GLU A 74 -5.71 -17.25 19.95
C GLU A 74 -4.38 -16.52 20.17
N GLN A 75 -4.09 -16.18 21.43
CA GLN A 75 -2.83 -15.52 21.83
C GLN A 75 -2.55 -14.19 21.10
N SER A 76 -3.60 -13.50 20.63
CA SER A 76 -3.51 -12.20 19.94
C SER A 76 -2.76 -12.26 18.59
N ILE A 77 -2.75 -13.42 17.93
CA ILE A 77 -2.15 -13.58 16.61
C ILE A 77 -3.09 -12.99 15.54
N HIS A 78 -2.58 -12.06 14.72
CA HIS A 78 -3.33 -11.46 13.61
C HIS A 78 -3.11 -12.25 12.31
N ARG A 79 -4.20 -12.66 11.66
CA ARG A 79 -4.18 -13.34 10.37
C ARG A 79 -4.88 -12.50 9.31
N TYR A 80 -4.15 -12.21 8.22
CA TYR A 80 -4.67 -11.49 7.06
C TYR A 80 -4.90 -12.43 5.88
N GLU A 81 -6.16 -12.59 5.47
CA GLU A 81 -6.56 -13.34 4.28
C GLU A 81 -6.81 -12.41 3.09
N ALA A 82 -5.74 -12.10 2.34
CA ALA A 82 -5.80 -11.16 1.20
C ALA A 82 -6.88 -11.50 0.17
N ALA A 83 -7.15 -12.79 -0.08
CA ALA A 83 -8.17 -13.24 -1.03
C ALA A 83 -9.61 -12.81 -0.66
N LYS A 84 -9.89 -12.55 0.61
CA LYS A 84 -11.21 -12.04 1.07
C LYS A 84 -11.27 -10.52 1.09
N CYS A 85 -10.14 -9.83 0.89
CA CYS A 85 -10.07 -8.39 1.05
C CYS A 85 -10.77 -7.66 -0.11
N VAL A 86 -11.79 -6.87 0.22
CA VAL A 86 -12.49 -6.00 -0.75
C VAL A 86 -11.88 -4.60 -0.86
N GLN A 87 -10.66 -4.41 -0.34
CA GLN A 87 -9.88 -3.18 -0.51
C GLN A 87 -10.62 -1.91 -0.04
N CYS A 88 -11.44 -2.00 1.02
CA CYS A 88 -12.17 -0.83 1.54
C CYS A 88 -11.28 0.10 2.39
N GLY A 89 -10.17 -0.40 2.91
CA GLY A 89 -9.22 0.36 3.72
C GLY A 89 -9.68 0.72 5.15
N ALA A 90 -10.85 0.27 5.61
CA ALA A 90 -11.30 0.58 6.98
C ALA A 90 -10.31 0.12 8.08
N CYS A 91 -9.58 -0.97 7.84
CA CYS A 91 -8.58 -1.49 8.76
C CYS A 91 -7.34 -0.58 8.90
N THR A 92 -7.01 0.24 7.90
CA THR A 92 -5.86 1.14 7.94
C THR A 92 -6.14 2.35 8.81
N GLU A 93 -7.38 2.86 8.80
CA GLU A 93 -7.78 4.03 9.60
C GLU A 93 -7.78 3.77 11.11
N VAL A 94 -7.92 2.50 11.52
CA VAL A 94 -7.99 2.11 12.94
C VAL A 94 -6.70 1.46 13.44
N CYS A 95 -5.68 1.33 12.59
CA CYS A 95 -4.43 0.68 12.96
C CYS A 95 -3.45 1.68 13.59
N TYR A 96 -3.57 1.89 14.89
CA TYR A 96 -2.69 2.82 15.63
C TYR A 96 -1.20 2.45 15.57
N ALA A 97 -0.88 1.16 15.41
CA ALA A 97 0.50 0.69 15.33
C ALA A 97 1.12 0.84 13.93
N GLY A 98 0.34 1.27 12.92
CA GLY A 98 0.84 1.40 11.55
C GLY A 98 1.19 0.07 10.88
N ALA A 99 0.64 -1.04 11.37
CA ALA A 99 0.83 -2.37 10.79
C ALA A 99 -0.02 -2.62 9.53
N MET A 100 -1.06 -1.82 9.32
CA MET A 100 -1.98 -1.91 8.17
C MET A 100 -1.82 -0.67 7.29
N GLU A 101 -1.50 -0.84 6.02
CA GLU A 101 -1.24 0.28 5.10
C GLU A 101 -1.98 0.11 3.77
N ARG A 102 -2.48 1.23 3.20
CA ARG A 102 -3.01 1.23 1.83
C ARG A 102 -1.86 1.42 0.85
N CYS A 103 -1.55 0.40 0.07
CA CYS A 103 -0.59 0.46 -1.01
C CYS A 103 -1.29 0.69 -2.34
N GLY A 104 -1.19 1.91 -2.84
CA GLY A 104 -1.84 2.34 -4.07
C GLY A 104 -2.96 3.33 -3.81
N GLN A 105 -2.84 4.52 -4.39
CA GLN A 105 -3.87 5.55 -4.40
C GLN A 105 -4.05 6.05 -5.83
N TRP A 106 -5.31 6.28 -6.22
CA TRP A 106 -5.60 6.98 -7.46
C TRP A 106 -5.21 8.45 -7.32
N LYS A 107 -4.29 8.91 -8.16
CA LYS A 107 -4.00 10.33 -8.37
C LYS A 107 -4.33 10.74 -9.79
N SER A 108 -4.93 11.91 -9.93
CA SER A 108 -5.19 12.54 -11.23
C SER A 108 -3.89 13.01 -11.88
N GLN A 109 -3.94 13.24 -13.19
CA GLN A 109 -2.80 13.81 -13.91
C GLN A 109 -2.34 15.15 -13.31
N SER A 110 -3.26 16.03 -12.90
CA SER A 110 -2.91 17.33 -12.31
C SER A 110 -2.21 17.18 -10.97
N GLU A 111 -2.73 16.33 -10.08
CA GLU A 111 -2.07 16.05 -8.79
C GLU A 111 -0.66 15.49 -8.98
N LEU A 112 -0.47 14.60 -9.96
CA LEU A 112 0.85 14.04 -10.26
C LEU A 112 1.85 15.08 -10.78
N LEU A 113 1.37 16.03 -11.59
CA LEU A 113 2.21 17.12 -12.08
C LEU A 113 2.61 18.07 -10.94
N GLU A 114 1.68 18.40 -10.05
CA GLU A 114 1.94 19.20 -8.86
C GLU A 114 2.96 18.54 -7.92
N GLU A 115 2.85 17.23 -7.69
CA GLU A 115 3.81 16.47 -6.87
C GLU A 115 5.20 16.45 -7.52
N GLY A 116 5.28 16.40 -8.85
CA GLY A 116 6.54 16.34 -9.59
C GLY A 116 7.34 17.64 -9.62
N ILE A 117 6.69 18.79 -9.39
CA ILE A 117 7.33 20.12 -9.41
C ILE A 117 7.55 20.71 -8.01
N ARG A 118 7.10 20.02 -6.97
CA ARG A 118 7.30 20.41 -5.58
C ARG A 118 8.75 20.25 -5.15
#